data_AF-D3Y4H0-F1
#
_entry.id   AF-D3Y4H0-F1
#
_cell.length_a   1.000
_cell.length_b   1.000
_cell.length_c   1.000
_cell.angle_alpha   90.00
_cell.angle_beta   90.00
_cell.angle_gamma   90.00
#
_symmetry.space_group_name_H-M   'P 1'
#
loop_
_entity.id
_entity.type
_entity.pdbx_description
1 polymer ?
#
loop_
_entity_poly.entity_id
_entity_poly.type
_entity_poly.pdbx_seq_one_letter_code
_entity_poly.pdbx_strand_id
1 'polypeptide(L)'
;HARSLLSSAVNLISSNHPFWNRSRGSDHVFVASHDYGACFHAMEERAAEDGIPEFLKRSIILQTFGVKFDHPCQDVENVVIPPFITPESVQTTLEKYPLTGRRDIWVFFRGKMEVHPKNISGRYYSKKVRTVIWRKYSGDPRFYLRRHRFAGYQSEIARSVFCLCPLGWAPWSPRLVESIALGCVPVIIADGIRLPFPAAVRWSDISLTVAEKDVADLRTLLDHVAASNLSAIQKNLWAPDVRRALLFNDRV
;
A
#
# COMPACT_ATOMS: atom_id res chain seq x y z
N HIS A 1 2.19 -21.97 -6.61
CA HIS A 1 2.02 -22.49 -5.23
C HIS A 1 0.70 -22.05 -4.60
N ALA A 2 0.42 -20.75 -4.44
CA ALA A 2 -0.83 -20.28 -3.79
C ALA A 2 -2.11 -20.80 -4.48
N ARG A 3 -2.20 -20.67 -5.82
CA ARG A 3 -3.36 -21.14 -6.61
C ARG A 3 -3.70 -22.62 -6.39
N SER A 4 -2.70 -23.50 -6.48
CA SER A 4 -2.90 -24.95 -6.32
C SER A 4 -3.26 -25.31 -4.89
N LEU A 5 -2.63 -24.70 -3.89
CA LEU A 5 -2.94 -24.94 -2.47
C LEU A 5 -4.37 -24.53 -2.13
N LEU A 6 -4.80 -23.33 -2.55
CA LEU A 6 -6.16 -22.84 -2.34
C LEU A 6 -7.18 -23.72 -3.05
N SER A 7 -6.91 -24.15 -4.28
CA SER A 7 -7.78 -25.07 -5.00
C SER A 7 -7.94 -26.39 -4.26
N SER A 8 -6.86 -26.98 -3.74
CA SER A 8 -6.93 -28.22 -2.96
C SER A 8 -7.69 -28.03 -1.64
N ALA A 9 -7.52 -26.89 -0.96
CA ALA A 9 -8.26 -26.57 0.26
C ALA A 9 -9.76 -26.43 -0.02
N VAL A 10 -10.13 -25.72 -1.08
CA VAL A 10 -11.52 -25.58 -1.52
C VAL A 10 -12.11 -26.95 -1.86
N ASN A 11 -11.38 -27.79 -2.60
CA ASN A 11 -11.84 -29.14 -2.93
C ASN A 11 -12.13 -29.96 -1.66
N LEU A 12 -11.19 -29.98 -0.71
CA LEU A 12 -11.34 -30.69 0.57
C LEU A 12 -12.55 -30.21 1.37
N ILE A 13 -12.74 -28.89 1.47
CA ILE A 13 -13.86 -28.31 2.22
C ILE A 13 -15.19 -28.62 1.51
N SER A 14 -15.22 -28.48 0.18
CA SER A 14 -16.43 -28.73 -0.62
C SER A 14 -16.87 -30.19 -0.64
N SER A 15 -15.95 -31.14 -0.47
CA SER A 15 -16.25 -32.57 -0.41
C SER A 15 -16.70 -33.02 0.98
N ASN A 16 -16.13 -32.43 2.03
CA ASN A 16 -16.32 -32.90 3.40
C ASN A 16 -17.42 -32.14 4.14
N HIS A 17 -17.82 -30.96 3.64
CA HIS A 17 -18.74 -30.10 4.33
C HIS A 17 -19.87 -29.55 3.43
N PRO A 18 -21.14 -29.79 3.78
CA PRO A 18 -22.28 -29.39 2.95
C PRO A 18 -22.47 -27.88 2.88
N PHE A 19 -21.94 -27.11 3.85
CA PHE A 19 -22.10 -25.66 3.89
C PHE A 19 -21.45 -24.95 2.70
N TRP A 20 -20.34 -25.50 2.16
CA TRP A 20 -19.60 -24.89 1.06
C TRP A 20 -20.44 -24.81 -0.22
N ASN A 21 -21.19 -25.87 -0.51
CA ASN A 21 -21.97 -25.98 -1.76
C ASN A 21 -23.32 -25.27 -1.66
N ARG A 22 -23.73 -24.81 -0.47
CA ARG A 22 -25.03 -24.17 -0.23
C ARG A 22 -25.19 -22.88 -1.01
N SER A 23 -24.16 -22.04 -1.03
CA SER A 23 -24.13 -20.75 -1.73
C SER A 23 -23.40 -20.81 -3.07
N ARG A 24 -22.74 -21.94 -3.35
CA ARG A 24 -21.81 -22.09 -4.48
C ARG A 24 -20.71 -21.01 -4.50
N GLY A 25 -20.34 -20.47 -3.34
CA GLY A 25 -19.29 -19.46 -3.20
C GLY A 25 -19.76 -18.07 -2.80
N SER A 26 -21.04 -17.71 -2.99
CA SER A 26 -21.49 -16.32 -2.85
C SER A 26 -21.42 -15.72 -1.45
N ASP A 27 -21.33 -16.56 -0.42
CA ASP A 27 -21.13 -16.15 0.98
C ASP A 27 -19.72 -16.49 1.52
N HIS A 28 -18.81 -16.94 0.64
CA HIS A 28 -17.43 -17.24 1.03
C HIS A 28 -16.56 -15.99 0.96
N VAL A 29 -15.78 -15.77 2.00
CA VAL A 29 -14.83 -14.65 2.08
C VAL A 29 -13.40 -15.19 2.01
N PHE A 30 -12.61 -14.67 1.08
CA PHE A 30 -11.19 -15.00 0.96
C PHE A 30 -10.33 -13.76 1.15
N VAL A 31 -9.15 -13.93 1.73
CA VAL A 31 -8.13 -12.89 1.79
C VAL A 31 -7.08 -13.16 0.73
N ALA A 32 -6.93 -12.24 -0.21
CA ALA A 32 -5.91 -12.25 -1.26
C ALA A 32 -5.07 -10.97 -1.18
N SER A 33 -4.14 -10.94 -0.23
CA SER A 33 -3.30 -9.77 0.08
C SER A 33 -1.99 -9.72 -0.71
N HIS A 34 -1.91 -10.44 -1.83
CA HIS A 34 -0.74 -10.44 -2.72
C HIS A 34 -0.74 -9.24 -3.65
N ASP A 35 0.38 -9.03 -4.36
CA ASP A 35 0.64 -7.89 -5.24
C ASP A 35 -0.57 -7.56 -6.16
N TYR A 36 -1.14 -8.57 -6.82
CA TYR A 36 -2.29 -8.43 -7.75
C TYR A 36 -3.54 -9.16 -7.25
N GLY A 37 -3.74 -9.19 -5.93
CA GLY A 37 -4.97 -9.74 -5.35
C GLY A 37 -5.14 -11.24 -5.60
N ALA A 38 -6.31 -11.62 -6.12
CA ALA A 38 -6.66 -13.01 -6.41
C ALA A 38 -6.03 -13.57 -7.71
N CYS A 39 -5.31 -12.75 -8.49
CA CYS A 39 -4.47 -13.26 -9.57
C CYS A 39 -3.10 -13.67 -9.02
N PHE A 40 -2.90 -14.98 -8.85
CA PHE A 40 -1.74 -15.54 -8.16
C PHE A 40 -0.48 -15.66 -9.04
N HIS A 41 0.02 -14.54 -9.54
CA HIS A 41 1.27 -14.49 -10.30
C HIS A 41 2.11 -13.24 -9.94
N ALA A 42 3.44 -13.34 -10.02
CA ALA A 42 4.35 -12.25 -9.63
C ALA A 42 4.51 -11.14 -10.68
N MET A 43 4.18 -11.44 -11.93
CA MET A 43 4.15 -10.49 -13.05
C MET A 43 2.72 -10.13 -13.40
N GLU A 44 2.43 -8.83 -13.51
CA GLU A 44 1.09 -8.28 -13.74
C GLU A 44 0.41 -8.83 -15.00
N GLU A 45 1.12 -8.89 -16.14
CA GLU A 45 0.54 -9.37 -17.40
C GLU A 45 0.09 -10.82 -17.30
N ARG A 46 0.96 -11.69 -16.78
CA ARG A 46 0.60 -13.09 -16.52
C ARG A 46 -0.50 -13.21 -15.48
N ALA A 47 -0.50 -12.35 -14.45
CA ALA A 47 -1.56 -12.31 -13.45
C ALA A 47 -2.90 -11.96 -14.10
N ALA A 48 -2.92 -10.95 -14.98
CA ALA A 48 -4.09 -10.51 -15.71
C ALA A 48 -4.56 -11.55 -16.75
N GLU A 49 -3.63 -12.19 -17.47
CA GLU A 49 -3.90 -13.30 -18.40
C GLU A 49 -4.51 -14.52 -17.68
N ASP A 50 -3.91 -14.91 -16.55
CA ASP A 50 -4.39 -16.04 -15.73
C ASP A 50 -5.77 -15.76 -15.11
N GLY A 51 -6.01 -14.48 -14.80
CA GLY A 51 -7.21 -14.00 -14.13
C GLY A 51 -7.43 -14.59 -12.75
N ILE A 52 -8.64 -14.36 -12.24
CA ILE A 52 -9.09 -14.91 -10.97
C ILE A 52 -9.47 -16.40 -11.19
N PRO A 53 -8.94 -17.33 -10.38
CA PRO A 53 -9.30 -18.74 -10.47
C PRO A 53 -10.81 -18.96 -10.33
N GLU A 54 -11.36 -19.89 -11.11
CA GLU A 54 -12.80 -20.15 -11.18
C GLU A 54 -13.44 -20.42 -9.81
N PHE A 55 -12.73 -21.14 -8.93
CA PHE A 55 -13.20 -21.45 -7.57
C PHE A 55 -13.31 -20.21 -6.64
N LEU A 56 -12.80 -19.05 -7.06
CA LEU A 56 -12.91 -17.78 -6.34
C LEU A 56 -13.88 -16.79 -6.98
N LYS A 57 -14.28 -16.97 -8.24
CA LYS A 57 -15.08 -15.98 -8.99
C LYS A 57 -16.46 -15.68 -8.42
N ARG A 58 -17.00 -16.59 -7.61
CA ARG A 58 -18.29 -16.40 -6.95
C ARG A 58 -18.16 -15.84 -5.53
N SER A 59 -16.94 -15.70 -5.02
CA SER A 59 -16.66 -15.35 -3.63
C SER A 59 -16.46 -13.86 -3.44
N ILE A 60 -16.46 -13.41 -2.18
CA ILE A 60 -16.08 -12.05 -1.80
C ILE A 60 -14.57 -12.05 -1.51
N ILE A 61 -13.81 -11.23 -2.23
CA ILE A 61 -12.36 -11.16 -2.09
C ILE A 61 -11.93 -9.91 -1.33
N LEU A 62 -11.33 -10.10 -0.17
CA LEU A 62 -10.61 -9.05 0.56
C LEU A 62 -9.19 -8.95 0.01
N GLN A 63 -8.83 -7.81 -0.58
CA GLN A 63 -7.52 -7.65 -1.24
C GLN A 63 -6.91 -6.28 -0.98
N THR A 64 -5.58 -6.21 -1.02
CA THR A 64 -4.83 -4.95 -0.95
C THR A 64 -4.64 -4.31 -2.32
N PHE A 65 -4.78 -5.09 -3.39
CA PHE A 65 -4.75 -4.61 -4.76
C PHE A 65 -6.04 -3.87 -5.11
N GLY A 66 -5.90 -2.60 -5.50
CA GLY A 66 -7.01 -1.75 -5.91
C GLY A 66 -6.56 -0.75 -6.96
N VAL A 67 -7.22 -0.78 -8.11
CA VAL A 67 -7.13 0.17 -9.20
C VAL A 67 -8.52 0.69 -9.59
N LYS A 68 -8.54 1.88 -10.22
CA LYS A 68 -9.74 2.60 -10.66
C LYS A 68 -10.19 2.21 -12.07
N PHE A 69 -9.29 1.63 -12.86
CA PHE A 69 -9.58 1.15 -14.21
C PHE A 69 -9.99 -0.31 -14.18
N ASP A 70 -10.62 -0.78 -15.26
CA ASP A 70 -11.00 -2.18 -15.40
C ASP A 70 -9.76 -3.08 -15.43
N HIS A 71 -9.78 -4.14 -14.62
CA HIS A 71 -8.63 -5.02 -14.44
C HIS A 71 -9.10 -6.45 -14.14
N PRO A 72 -8.62 -7.48 -14.84
CA PRO A 72 -9.08 -8.87 -14.66
C PRO A 72 -8.96 -9.38 -13.21
N CYS A 73 -7.96 -8.89 -12.47
CA CYS A 73 -7.77 -9.20 -11.05
C CYS A 73 -8.74 -8.53 -10.07
N GLN A 74 -9.69 -7.76 -10.60
CA GLN A 74 -10.83 -7.17 -9.88
C GLN A 74 -12.18 -7.63 -10.45
N ASP A 75 -12.20 -8.57 -11.40
CA ASP A 75 -13.41 -9.13 -12.00
C ASP A 75 -14.07 -10.17 -11.07
N VAL A 76 -14.40 -9.72 -9.87
CA VAL A 76 -15.05 -10.46 -8.78
C VAL A 76 -15.58 -9.46 -7.75
N GLU A 77 -16.57 -9.84 -6.94
CA GLU A 77 -16.94 -9.06 -5.77
C GLU A 77 -15.72 -8.89 -4.84
N ASN A 78 -15.31 -7.65 -4.59
CA ASN A 78 -14.07 -7.39 -3.86
C ASN A 78 -14.12 -6.14 -2.99
N VAL A 79 -13.45 -6.24 -1.85
CA VAL A 79 -13.24 -5.15 -0.91
C VAL A 79 -11.75 -4.85 -0.83
N VAL A 80 -11.37 -3.61 -1.13
CA VAL A 80 -9.99 -3.16 -0.95
C VAL A 80 -9.76 -2.84 0.50
N ILE A 81 -8.94 -3.68 1.15
CA ILE A 81 -8.59 -3.58 2.56
C ILE A 81 -7.18 -2.99 2.73
N PRO A 82 -6.92 -2.26 3.82
CA PRO A 82 -5.58 -1.77 4.10
C PRO A 82 -4.62 -2.94 4.33
N PRO A 83 -3.34 -2.81 3.94
CA PRO A 83 -2.32 -3.78 4.28
C PRO A 83 -2.19 -3.89 5.81
N PHE A 84 -2.02 -5.12 6.28
CA PHE A 84 -1.78 -5.38 7.70
C PHE A 84 -0.46 -4.78 8.15
N ILE A 85 -0.48 -4.10 9.29
CA ILE A 85 0.69 -3.64 10.02
C ILE A 85 0.57 -4.15 11.46
N THR A 86 1.67 -4.57 12.06
CA THR A 86 1.66 -5.15 13.42
C THR A 86 1.34 -4.07 14.46
N PRO A 87 0.19 -4.14 15.16
CA PRO A 87 -0.22 -3.11 16.12
C PRO A 87 0.80 -2.90 17.25
N GLU A 88 1.35 -3.98 17.79
CA GLU A 88 2.32 -3.95 18.89
C GLU A 88 3.60 -3.21 18.49
N SER A 89 4.06 -3.40 17.26
CA SER A 89 5.24 -2.72 16.72
C SER A 89 5.02 -1.21 16.61
N VAL A 90 3.83 -0.81 16.14
CA VAL A 90 3.43 0.60 16.07
C VAL A 90 3.39 1.22 17.47
N GLN A 91 2.74 0.54 18.42
CA GLN A 91 2.66 1.00 19.81
C GLN A 91 4.04 1.19 20.44
N THR A 92 4.92 0.19 20.36
CA THR A 92 6.30 0.28 20.88
C THR A 92 7.10 1.41 20.22
N THR A 93 6.83 1.71 18.95
CA THR A 93 7.47 2.85 18.28
C THR A 93 6.95 4.17 18.84
N LEU A 94 5.63 4.31 19.01
CA LEU A 94 5.00 5.53 19.50
C LEU A 94 5.35 5.86 20.96
N GLU A 95 5.62 4.85 21.79
CA GLU A 95 6.16 5.04 23.15
C GLU A 95 7.49 5.80 23.15
N LYS A 96 8.33 5.57 22.14
CA LYS A 96 9.65 6.22 22.00
C LYS A 96 9.61 7.47 21.13
N TYR A 97 8.73 7.48 20.14
CA TYR A 97 8.58 8.54 19.15
C TYR A 97 7.10 8.98 19.12
N PRO A 98 6.67 9.78 20.10
CA PRO A 98 5.29 10.25 20.14
C PRO A 98 4.98 11.08 18.90
N LEU A 99 3.70 11.11 18.51
CA LEU A 99 3.24 11.82 17.29
C LEU A 99 3.54 13.32 17.31
N THR A 100 3.56 13.90 18.51
CA THR A 100 3.90 15.30 18.80
C THR A 100 5.41 15.54 18.88
N GLY A 101 6.21 14.48 18.75
CA GLY A 101 7.66 14.54 18.76
C GLY A 101 8.24 15.27 17.55
N ARG A 102 9.51 15.66 17.67
CA ARG A 102 10.23 16.35 16.59
C ARG A 102 10.41 15.42 15.39
N ARG A 103 10.05 15.91 14.20
CA ARG A 103 10.30 15.26 12.91
C ARG A 103 11.50 15.92 12.24
N ASP A 104 12.66 15.28 12.32
CA ASP A 104 13.93 15.80 11.81
C ASP A 104 14.33 15.23 10.44
N ILE A 105 13.57 14.27 9.91
CA ILE A 105 13.69 13.81 8.53
C ILE A 105 12.61 14.52 7.69
N TRP A 106 13.02 15.22 6.63
CA TRP A 106 12.05 15.94 5.80
C TRP A 106 11.26 14.99 4.88
N VAL A 107 11.93 14.33 3.95
CA VAL A 107 11.32 13.33 3.05
C VAL A 107 11.97 11.97 3.27
N PHE A 108 11.16 10.94 3.43
CA PHE A 108 11.61 9.59 3.70
C PHE A 108 11.19 8.58 2.66
N PHE A 109 12.12 7.71 2.28
CA PHE A 109 11.83 6.43 1.67
C PHE A 109 12.92 5.40 2.00
N ARG A 110 12.50 4.20 2.40
CA ARG A 110 13.37 3.03 2.44
C ARG A 110 12.77 1.85 1.67
N GLY A 111 13.50 1.33 0.70
CA GLY A 111 13.09 0.18 -0.09
C GLY A 111 13.85 0.02 -1.40
N LYS A 112 13.41 -0.93 -2.24
CA LYS A 112 14.04 -1.18 -3.53
C LYS A 112 13.96 0.06 -4.43
N MET A 113 15.13 0.64 -4.73
CA MET A 113 15.34 1.65 -5.78
C MET A 113 16.28 1.04 -6.83
N GLU A 114 15.85 1.01 -8.09
CA GLU A 114 16.68 0.52 -9.19
C GLU A 114 17.45 1.67 -9.84
N VAL A 115 18.79 1.63 -9.76
CA VAL A 115 19.68 2.61 -10.40
C VAL A 115 19.77 2.37 -11.91
N HIS A 116 19.85 1.09 -12.28
CA HIS A 116 19.82 0.57 -13.64
C HIS A 116 18.55 -0.26 -13.80
N PRO A 117 17.42 0.37 -14.18
CA PRO A 117 16.13 -0.31 -14.18
C PRO A 117 16.16 -1.40 -15.23
N LYS A 118 15.89 -2.65 -14.82
CA LYS A 118 15.86 -3.78 -15.75
C LYS A 118 14.58 -3.73 -16.55
N ASN A 119 14.69 -3.91 -17.86
CA ASN A 119 13.54 -4.16 -18.72
C ASN A 119 13.18 -5.66 -18.58
N ILE A 120 12.01 -5.93 -18.01
CA ILE A 120 11.44 -7.27 -17.88
C ILE A 120 10.22 -7.28 -18.79
N SER A 121 10.35 -7.92 -19.96
CA SER A 121 9.26 -8.06 -20.95
C SER A 121 8.63 -6.73 -21.39
N GLY A 122 9.43 -5.70 -21.64
CA GLY A 122 8.95 -4.37 -22.02
C GLY A 122 8.63 -3.44 -20.84
N ARG A 123 8.59 -3.97 -19.61
CA ARG A 123 8.25 -3.19 -18.40
C ARG A 123 9.45 -2.92 -17.52
N TYR A 124 9.39 -1.80 -16.82
CA TYR A 124 10.39 -1.41 -15.84
C TYR A 124 9.78 -1.42 -14.45
N TYR A 125 10.55 -1.88 -13.46
CA TYR A 125 10.14 -1.84 -12.07
C TYR A 125 9.65 -0.43 -11.67
N SER A 126 8.51 -0.35 -10.98
CA SER A 126 7.92 0.93 -10.54
C SER A 126 7.65 1.91 -11.69
N LYS A 127 7.56 1.44 -12.94
CA LYS A 127 7.50 2.29 -14.15
C LYS A 127 8.59 3.36 -14.19
N LYS A 128 9.78 3.06 -13.63
CA LYS A 128 10.92 3.99 -13.44
C LYS A 128 10.70 5.12 -12.41
N VAL A 129 9.53 5.27 -11.78
CA VAL A 129 9.28 6.33 -10.78
C VAL A 129 10.35 6.33 -9.69
N ARG A 130 10.60 5.18 -9.06
CA ARG A 130 11.65 5.01 -8.05
C ARG A 130 13.07 5.30 -8.57
N THR A 131 13.34 5.02 -9.84
CA THR A 131 14.62 5.37 -10.48
C THR A 131 14.78 6.88 -10.64
N VAL A 132 13.71 7.59 -11.05
CA VAL A 132 13.72 9.06 -11.16
C VAL A 132 13.91 9.70 -9.79
N ILE A 133 13.20 9.24 -8.75
CA ILE A 133 13.38 9.72 -7.37
C ILE A 133 14.84 9.57 -6.95
N TRP A 134 15.42 8.39 -7.14
CA TRP A 134 16.81 8.14 -6.77
C TRP A 134 17.77 9.06 -7.51
N ARG A 135 17.68 9.13 -8.84
CA ARG A 135 18.60 9.94 -9.66
C ARG A 135 18.53 11.42 -9.33
N LYS A 136 17.34 11.96 -9.04
CA LYS A 136 17.15 13.38 -8.78
C LYS A 136 17.47 13.78 -7.35
N TYR A 137 17.22 12.90 -6.37
CA TYR A 137 17.21 13.28 -4.96
C TYR A 137 18.17 12.50 -4.06
N SER A 138 18.90 11.49 -4.54
CA SER A 138 19.82 10.72 -3.66
C SER A 138 20.94 11.55 -3.04
N GLY A 139 21.30 12.69 -3.65
CA GLY A 139 22.28 13.64 -3.15
C GLY A 139 21.69 14.84 -2.38
N ASP A 140 20.35 14.96 -2.30
CA ASP A 140 19.71 16.05 -1.58
C ASP A 140 19.58 15.67 -0.08
N PRO A 141 20.19 16.42 0.86
CA PRO A 141 20.12 16.11 2.29
C PRO A 141 18.69 16.17 2.86
N ARG A 142 17.74 16.82 2.19
CA ARG A 142 16.32 16.81 2.58
C ARG A 142 15.62 15.49 2.24
N PHE A 143 16.20 14.67 1.37
CA PHE A 143 15.63 13.39 0.95
C PHE A 143 16.42 12.23 1.57
N TYR A 144 15.91 11.69 2.66
CA TYR A 144 16.45 10.51 3.30
C TYR A 144 16.02 9.25 2.53
N LEU A 145 16.79 8.91 1.49
CA LEU A 145 16.57 7.74 0.64
C LEU A 145 17.52 6.60 1.01
N ARG A 146 16.97 5.41 1.29
CA ARG A 146 17.73 4.23 1.68
C ARG A 146 17.25 2.98 0.94
N ARG A 147 18.18 2.08 0.58
CA ARG A 147 17.88 0.88 -0.22
C ARG A 147 17.82 -0.43 0.58
N HIS A 148 18.50 -0.47 1.71
CA HIS A 148 18.65 -1.68 2.52
C HIS A 148 17.59 -1.76 3.62
N ARG A 149 17.27 -2.97 4.07
CA ARG A 149 16.41 -3.18 5.25
C ARG A 149 17.09 -2.61 6.49
N PHE A 150 16.30 -2.20 7.46
CA PHE A 150 16.78 -1.66 8.74
C PHE A 150 15.79 -2.02 9.84
N ALA A 151 16.29 -2.46 10.99
CA ALA A 151 15.45 -2.83 12.12
C ALA A 151 14.66 -1.63 12.66
N GLY A 152 15.25 -0.44 12.67
CA GLY A 152 14.60 0.81 13.11
C GLY A 152 13.73 1.48 12.05
N TYR A 153 13.22 0.76 11.05
CA TYR A 153 12.43 1.33 9.94
C TYR A 153 11.27 2.22 10.42
N GLN A 154 10.50 1.78 11.42
CA GLN A 154 9.39 2.56 11.97
C GLN A 154 9.86 3.83 12.69
N SER A 155 11.03 3.82 13.35
CA SER A 155 11.58 5.05 13.94
C SER A 155 11.95 6.09 12.89
N GLU A 156 12.37 5.66 11.70
CA GLU A 156 12.62 6.60 10.59
C GLU A 156 11.32 7.19 10.07
N ILE A 157 10.25 6.39 9.93
CA ILE A 157 8.92 6.91 9.57
C ILE A 157 8.42 7.91 10.63
N ALA A 158 8.48 7.56 11.92
CA ALA A 158 7.99 8.41 13.00
C ALA A 158 8.72 9.76 13.09
N ARG A 159 9.99 9.81 12.68
CA ARG A 159 10.81 11.02 12.60
C ARG A 159 10.64 11.81 11.29
N SER A 160 9.85 11.30 10.35
CA SER A 160 9.72 11.88 9.01
C SER A 160 8.49 12.77 8.87
N VAL A 161 8.60 13.86 8.11
CA VAL A 161 7.47 14.73 7.77
C VAL A 161 6.64 14.11 6.63
N PHE A 162 7.31 13.77 5.53
CA PHE A 162 6.69 13.15 4.35
C PHE A 162 7.26 11.75 4.09
N CYS A 163 6.38 10.77 3.86
CA CYS A 163 6.75 9.39 3.56
C CYS A 163 6.34 9.03 2.15
N LEU A 164 7.32 8.84 1.26
CA LEU A 164 7.04 8.51 -0.13
C LEU A 164 6.48 7.08 -0.22
N CYS A 165 5.34 6.96 -0.87
CA CYS A 165 4.64 5.72 -1.18
C CYS A 165 4.56 5.52 -2.70
N PRO A 166 5.69 5.44 -3.43
CA PRO A 166 5.66 5.14 -4.85
C PRO A 166 5.31 3.67 -5.09
N LEU A 167 4.60 3.40 -6.17
CA LEU A 167 4.30 2.05 -6.65
C LEU A 167 5.56 1.19 -6.75
N GLY A 168 5.38 -0.13 -6.65
CA GLY A 168 6.42 -1.13 -6.88
C GLY A 168 6.09 -1.94 -8.14
N TRP A 169 5.93 -3.25 -7.95
CA TRP A 169 5.26 -4.10 -8.93
C TRP A 169 3.75 -3.88 -8.87
N ALA A 170 3.19 -3.98 -7.66
CA ALA A 170 1.85 -3.51 -7.36
C ALA A 170 1.81 -2.00 -7.04
N PRO A 171 0.63 -1.36 -7.18
CA PRO A 171 0.44 0.04 -6.81
C PRO A 171 0.46 0.29 -5.29
N TRP A 172 0.18 -0.72 -4.46
CA TRP A 172 0.02 -0.59 -3.01
C TRP A 172 1.31 -0.94 -2.22
N SER A 173 1.36 -0.52 -0.95
CA SER A 173 2.45 -0.86 -0.03
C SER A 173 1.99 -0.77 1.44
N PRO A 174 2.51 -1.62 2.36
CA PRO A 174 2.30 -1.47 3.80
C PRO A 174 2.67 -0.07 4.32
N ARG A 175 3.66 0.58 3.70
CA ARG A 175 4.10 1.93 4.08
C ARG A 175 2.96 2.95 4.06
N LEU A 176 1.96 2.77 3.21
CA LEU A 176 0.80 3.66 3.15
C LEU A 176 0.13 3.78 4.53
N VAL A 177 -0.15 2.64 5.17
CA VAL A 177 -0.81 2.57 6.48
C VAL A 177 0.18 2.88 7.59
N GLU A 178 1.41 2.36 7.52
CA GLU A 178 2.46 2.65 8.53
C GLU A 178 2.76 4.15 8.65
N SER A 179 2.77 4.88 7.54
CA SER A 179 3.02 6.33 7.54
C SER A 179 1.95 7.07 8.33
N ILE A 180 0.68 6.72 8.09
CA ILE A 180 -0.46 7.30 8.82
C ILE A 180 -0.37 6.95 10.31
N ALA A 181 -0.15 5.67 10.61
CA ALA A 181 -0.02 5.17 11.97
C ALA A 181 1.13 5.87 12.75
N LEU A 182 2.18 6.32 12.09
CA LEU A 182 3.32 6.98 12.74
C LEU A 182 3.33 8.52 12.51
N GLY A 183 2.24 9.07 12.00
CA GLY A 183 2.02 10.51 11.80
C GLY A 183 2.86 11.14 10.68
N CYS A 184 3.46 10.33 9.82
CA CYS A 184 4.16 10.78 8.63
C CYS A 184 3.18 10.96 7.47
N VAL A 185 3.17 12.11 6.81
CA VAL A 185 2.23 12.37 5.70
C VAL A 185 2.56 11.46 4.52
N PRO A 186 1.67 10.52 4.13
CA PRO A 186 1.91 9.66 2.99
C PRO A 186 1.83 10.46 1.69
N VAL A 187 2.87 10.33 0.86
CA VAL A 187 2.94 10.88 -0.50
C VAL A 187 2.77 9.74 -1.50
N ILE A 188 1.56 9.57 -2.01
CA ILE A 188 1.14 8.48 -2.87
C ILE A 188 1.58 8.80 -4.31
N ILE A 189 2.39 7.91 -4.91
CA ILE A 189 2.86 8.03 -6.29
C ILE A 189 2.55 6.72 -7.01
N ALA A 190 1.29 6.55 -7.38
CA ALA A 190 0.76 5.34 -8.01
C ALA A 190 -0.50 5.71 -8.81
N ASP A 191 -0.33 5.98 -10.11
CA ASP A 191 -1.44 6.45 -10.93
C ASP A 191 -2.50 5.35 -11.08
N GLY A 192 -3.77 5.74 -10.91
CA GLY A 192 -4.90 4.82 -11.01
C GLY A 192 -5.14 3.96 -9.76
N ILE A 193 -4.38 4.11 -8.67
CA ILE A 193 -4.64 3.37 -7.43
C ILE A 193 -6.03 3.70 -6.86
N ARG A 194 -6.74 2.67 -6.40
CA ARG A 194 -7.93 2.79 -5.56
C ARG A 194 -7.54 2.46 -4.12
N LEU A 195 -7.64 3.46 -3.25
CA LEU A 195 -7.23 3.35 -1.85
C LEU A 195 -8.29 2.62 -1.02
N PRO A 196 -7.90 1.96 0.09
CA PRO A 196 -8.84 1.25 0.96
C PRO A 196 -9.92 2.15 1.55
N PHE A 197 -11.14 1.59 1.66
CA PHE A 197 -12.28 2.20 2.34
C PHE A 197 -12.53 3.70 2.01
N PRO A 198 -12.65 4.09 0.73
CA PRO A 198 -12.75 5.51 0.34
C PRO A 198 -14.01 6.21 0.88
N ALA A 199 -15.04 5.45 1.28
CA ALA A 199 -16.23 5.98 1.94
C ALA A 199 -16.01 6.31 3.43
N ALA A 200 -15.07 5.63 4.09
CA ALA A 200 -14.75 5.85 5.50
C ALA A 200 -13.53 6.76 5.70
N VAL A 201 -12.59 6.73 4.76
CA VAL A 201 -11.33 7.49 4.82
C VAL A 201 -11.27 8.48 3.66
N ARG A 202 -11.37 9.77 3.98
CA ARG A 202 -11.14 10.86 3.01
C ARG A 202 -9.65 11.03 2.78
N TRP A 203 -9.09 10.22 1.88
CA TRP A 203 -7.66 10.19 1.59
C TRP A 203 -7.06 11.55 1.20
N SER A 204 -7.84 12.42 0.55
CA SER A 204 -7.42 13.80 0.21
C SER A 204 -7.06 14.65 1.43
N ASP A 205 -7.64 14.34 2.59
CA ASP A 205 -7.49 15.14 3.80
C ASP A 205 -6.27 14.71 4.63
N ILE A 206 -5.73 13.52 4.33
CA ILE A 206 -4.69 12.83 5.11
C ILE A 206 -3.45 12.45 4.28
N SER A 207 -3.45 12.70 2.97
CA SER A 207 -2.36 12.29 2.09
C SER A 207 -2.14 13.30 0.97
N LEU A 208 -0.97 13.22 0.34
CA LEU A 208 -0.70 13.90 -0.91
C LEU A 208 -0.65 12.86 -2.03
N THR A 209 -1.40 13.09 -3.12
CA THR A 209 -1.25 12.29 -4.35
C THR A 209 -0.43 13.09 -5.35
N VAL A 210 0.66 12.51 -5.84
CA VAL A 210 1.52 13.08 -6.89
C VAL A 210 1.49 12.15 -8.08
N ALA A 211 1.23 12.71 -9.27
CA ALA A 211 1.20 11.90 -10.49
C ALA A 211 2.59 11.32 -10.78
N GLU A 212 2.64 10.13 -11.37
CA GLU A 212 3.91 9.45 -11.66
C GLU A 212 4.85 10.27 -12.54
N LYS A 213 4.29 11.09 -13.45
CA LYS A 213 5.03 11.99 -14.34
C LYS A 213 5.66 13.20 -13.62
N ASP A 214 5.07 13.64 -12.51
CA ASP A 214 5.45 14.86 -11.78
C ASP A 214 6.44 14.56 -10.64
N VAL A 215 6.88 13.30 -10.52
CA VAL A 215 7.89 12.82 -9.57
C VAL A 215 9.20 13.62 -9.60
N ALA A 216 9.53 14.22 -10.75
CA ALA A 216 10.70 15.08 -10.87
C ALA A 216 10.53 16.40 -10.08
N ASP A 217 9.32 16.82 -9.74
CA ASP A 217 9.06 18.11 -9.08
C ASP A 217 8.65 17.95 -7.61
N LEU A 218 8.89 16.76 -7.03
CA LEU A 218 8.56 16.44 -5.63
C LEU A 218 9.03 17.51 -4.65
N ARG A 219 10.24 18.05 -4.79
CA ARG A 219 10.73 19.11 -3.88
C ARG A 219 9.79 20.31 -3.84
N THR A 220 9.44 20.86 -5.00
CA THR A 220 8.56 22.02 -5.12
C THR A 220 7.15 21.72 -4.61
N LEU A 221 6.61 20.55 -4.96
CA LEU A 221 5.29 20.12 -4.50
C LEU A 221 5.23 19.98 -2.97
N LEU A 222 6.25 19.37 -2.37
CA LEU A 222 6.31 19.19 -0.92
C LEU A 222 6.58 20.50 -0.18
N ASP A 223 7.38 21.40 -0.75
CA ASP A 223 7.60 22.75 -0.21
C ASP A 223 6.28 23.56 -0.20
N HIS A 224 5.48 23.45 -1.26
CA HIS A 224 4.17 24.11 -1.32
C HIS A 224 3.21 23.57 -0.25
N VAL A 225 3.12 22.25 -0.09
CA VAL A 225 2.27 21.62 0.94
C VAL A 225 2.75 21.95 2.34
N ALA A 226 4.06 21.97 2.57
CA ALA A 226 4.66 22.37 3.83
C ALA A 226 4.29 23.79 4.27
N ALA A 227 4.25 24.72 3.31
CA ALA A 227 3.92 26.12 3.57
C ALA A 227 2.41 26.36 3.76
N SER A 228 1.55 25.41 3.39
CA SER A 228 0.09 25.60 3.33
C SER A 228 -0.67 24.60 4.22
N ASN A 229 -0.70 23.33 3.82
CA ASN A 229 -1.67 22.36 4.32
C ASN A 229 -1.10 21.38 5.35
N LEU A 230 0.22 21.36 5.57
CA LEU A 230 0.89 20.31 6.34
C LEU A 230 0.29 20.11 7.75
N SER A 231 0.08 21.17 8.52
CA SER A 231 -0.47 21.06 9.87
C SER A 231 -1.90 20.50 9.89
N ALA A 232 -2.71 20.85 8.89
CA ALA A 232 -4.06 20.31 8.76
C ALA A 232 -4.03 18.81 8.43
N ILE A 233 -3.20 18.41 7.46
CA ILE A 233 -3.02 17.00 7.09
C ILE A 233 -2.54 16.18 8.30
N GLN A 234 -1.51 16.65 9.01
CA GLN A 234 -0.97 15.96 10.18
C GLN A 234 -2.00 15.80 11.31
N LYS A 235 -2.85 16.81 11.53
CA LYS A 235 -3.96 16.72 12.48
C LYS A 235 -4.97 15.64 12.08
N ASN A 236 -5.26 15.51 10.78
CA ASN A 236 -6.24 14.56 10.26
C ASN A 236 -5.74 13.12 10.22
N LEU A 237 -4.42 12.89 10.09
CA LEU A 237 -3.83 11.53 10.03
C LEU A 237 -4.28 10.64 11.19
N TRP A 238 -4.45 11.23 12.37
CA TRP A 238 -4.76 10.55 13.63
C TRP A 238 -6.19 10.78 14.12
N ALA A 239 -7.07 11.26 13.24
CA ALA A 239 -8.49 11.33 13.56
C ALA A 239 -9.02 9.91 13.92
N PRO A 240 -9.84 9.75 14.99
CA PRO A 240 -10.25 8.43 15.49
C PRO A 240 -10.94 7.54 14.45
N ASP A 241 -11.66 8.14 13.51
CA ASP A 241 -12.31 7.48 12.37
C ASP A 241 -11.29 6.92 11.36
N VAL A 242 -10.26 7.70 11.00
CA VAL A 242 -9.16 7.26 10.14
C VAL A 242 -8.41 6.10 10.80
N ARG A 243 -8.10 6.24 12.09
CA ARG A 243 -7.38 5.22 12.85
C ARG A 243 -8.16 3.91 12.90
N ARG A 244 -9.45 3.97 13.25
CA ARG A 244 -10.32 2.79 13.35
C ARG A 244 -10.52 2.10 11.99
N ALA A 245 -10.55 2.87 10.91
CA ALA A 245 -10.70 2.32 9.56
C ALA A 245 -9.44 1.60 9.07
N LEU A 246 -8.24 2.03 9.48
CA LEU A 246 -6.98 1.55 8.90
C LEU A 246 -6.16 0.64 9.82
N LEU A 247 -6.27 0.81 11.14
CA LEU A 247 -5.63 -0.03 12.14
C LEU A 247 -6.70 -0.99 12.66
N PHE A 248 -6.66 -2.23 12.21
CA PHE A 248 -7.64 -3.30 12.50
C PHE A 248 -7.70 -3.73 13.99
N ASN A 249 -7.37 -2.83 14.92
CA ASN A 249 -7.33 -3.03 16.36
C ASN A 249 -7.55 -1.70 17.09
N ASP A 250 -8.54 -1.64 17.98
CA ASP A 250 -8.87 -0.45 18.77
C ASP A 250 -7.83 -0.13 19.87
N ARG A 251 -6.86 -1.03 20.10
CA ARG A 251 -5.83 -0.90 21.17
C ARG A 251 -4.66 0.02 20.80
N VAL A 252 -4.55 0.48 19.56
CA VAL A 252 -3.58 1.49 19.11
C VAL A 252 -4.31 2.79 18.85
#